data_AF-A0A967IEH6-F1
#
_entry.id   AF-A0A967IEH6-F1
#
_cell.length_a   1.000
_cell.length_b   1.000
_cell.length_c   1.000
_cell.angle_alpha   90.00
_cell.angle_beta   90.00
_cell.angle_gamma   90.00
#
_symmetry.space_group_name_H-M   'P 1'
#
loop_
_entity.id
_entity.type
_entity.pdbx_description
1 polymer ?
#
loop_
_entity_poly.entity_id
_entity_poly.type
_entity_poly.pdbx_seq_one_letter_code
_entity_poly.pdbx_strand_id
1 'polypeptide(L)' 'MNLHQIKIFVAIVEQGSFSAAADAIALTQSTVSQHMASLEDEVGVPLFDRQ' A
#
# COMPACT_ATOMS: atom_id res chain seq x y z
N MET A 1 -0.42 2.77 -12.98
CA MET A 1 -0.67 1.61 -12.14
C MET A 1 0.40 0.64 -12.53
N ASN A 2 1.17 0.12 -11.57
CA ASN A 2 2.23 -0.84 -11.86
C ASN A 2 2.14 -2.07 -10.95
N LEU A 3 2.83 -3.14 -11.34
CA LEU A 3 2.80 -4.41 -10.61
C LEU A 3 3.36 -4.26 -9.18
N HIS A 4 4.23 -3.29 -8.92
CA HIS A 4 4.78 -3.05 -7.59
C HIS A 4 3.71 -2.50 -6.64
N GLN A 5 2.89 -1.55 -7.10
CA GLN A 5 1.74 -1.04 -6.33
C GLN A 5 0.75 -2.16 -6.01
N ILE A 6 0.47 -3.05 -6.95
CA ILE A 6 -0.43 -4.19 -6.70
C ILE A 6 0.16 -5.15 -5.66
N LYS A 7 1.46 -5.44 -5.70
CA LYS A 7 2.13 -6.26 -4.67
C LYS A 7 2.05 -5.62 -3.28
N ILE A 8 2.26 -4.31 -3.20
CA ILE A 8 2.14 -3.56 -1.94
C ILE A 8 0.70 -3.61 -1.41
N PHE A 9 -0.29 -3.39 -2.28
CA PHE A 9 -1.70 -3.48 -1.91
C PHE A 9 -2.05 -4.85 -1.31
N VAL A 10 -1.66 -5.94 -2.00
CA VAL A 10 -1.87 -7.31 -1.51
C VAL A 10 -1.17 -7.52 -0.16
N ALA A 11 0.07 -7.06 -0.01
CA ALA A 11 0.79 -7.17 1.26
C ALA A 11 0.07 -6.44 2.40
N ILE A 12 -0.50 -5.25 2.17
CA ILE A 12 -1.28 -4.54 3.20
C ILE A 12 -2.52 -5.33 3.60
N VAL A 13 -3.23 -5.92 2.64
CA VAL A 13 -4.42 -6.73 2.91
C VAL A 13 -4.06 -8.00 3.69
N GLU A 14 -2.96 -8.67 3.33
CA GLU A 14 -2.50 -9.89 4.02
C GLU A 14 -1.96 -9.62 5.42
N GLN A 15 -1.26 -8.50 5.64
CA GLN A 15 -0.64 -8.17 6.92
C GLN A 15 -1.56 -7.34 7.84
N GLY A 16 -2.64 -6.78 7.31
CA GLY A 16 -3.62 -5.99 8.06
C GLY A 16 -3.14 -4.60 8.52
N SER A 17 -1.91 -4.20 8.19
CA SER A 17 -1.42 -2.84 8.49
C SER A 17 -0.29 -2.41 7.55
N PHE A 18 -0.13 -1.10 7.39
CA PHE A 18 0.91 -0.50 6.54
C PHE A 18 2.32 -0.76 7.07
N SER A 19 2.51 -0.75 8.39
CA SER A 19 3.80 -1.05 9.03
C SER A 19 4.18 -2.51 8.85
N ALA A 20 3.26 -3.45 9.13
CA ALA A 20 3.55 -4.87 8.96
C ALA A 20 3.78 -5.24 7.48
N ALA A 21 3.06 -4.61 6.54
CA ALA A 21 3.31 -4.79 5.11
C ALA A 21 4.69 -4.29 4.70
N ALA A 22 5.09 -3.12 5.19
CA ALA A 22 6.41 -2.53 4.92
C ALA A 22 7.54 -3.47 5.41
N ASP A 23 7.41 -3.99 6.63
CA ASP A 23 8.37 -4.96 7.18
C ASP A 23 8.41 -6.26 6.35
N ALA A 24 7.24 -6.78 5.95
CA ALA A 24 7.12 -8.03 5.19
C ALA A 24 7.76 -7.95 3.79
N ILE A 25 7.77 -6.77 3.16
CA ILE A 25 8.32 -6.57 1.81
C ILE A 25 9.61 -5.74 1.79
N ALA A 26 10.24 -5.55 2.95
CA ALA A 26 11.49 -4.80 3.12
C ALA A 26 11.46 -3.38 2.54
N LEU A 27 10.35 -2.67 2.75
CA LEU A 27 10.20 -1.24 2.43
C LEU A 27 9.98 -0.43 3.71
N THR A 28 10.05 0.89 3.62
CA THR A 28 9.61 1.76 4.71
C THR A 28 8.11 1.97 4.64
N GLN A 29 7.48 2.21 5.79
CA GLN A 29 6.05 2.54 5.87
C GLN A 29 5.70 3.79 5.03
N SER A 30 6.62 4.77 4.94
CA SER A 30 6.43 5.97 4.13
C SER A 30 6.41 5.68 2.63
N THR A 31 7.31 4.82 2.14
CA THR A 31 7.32 4.36 0.74
C THR A 31 6.05 3.59 0.39
N VAL A 32 5.61 2.68 1.27
CA VAL A 32 4.34 1.96 1.13
C VAL A 32 3.17 2.95 1.03
N SER A 33 3.10 3.94 1.93
CA SER A 33 2.05 4.95 1.94
C SER A 33 2.02 5.80 0.67
N GLN A 34 3.19 6.22 0.16
CA GLN A 34 3.30 6.97 -1.09
C GLN A 34 2.81 6.16 -2.29
N HIS A 35 3.16 4.87 -2.37
CA HIS A 35 2.69 4.01 -3.45
C HIS A 35 1.18 3.77 -3.41
N MET A 36 0.59 3.67 -2.21
CA MET A 36 -0.86 3.55 -2.04
C MET A 36 -1.59 4.84 -2.38
N ALA A 37 -1.10 6.00 -1.93
CA ALA A 37 -1.67 7.29 -2.30
C ALA A 37 -1.67 7.48 -3.84
N SER A 38 -0.54 7.18 -4.49
CA SER A 38 -0.47 7.24 -5.96
C SER A 38 -1.40 6.24 -6.66
N LEU A 39 -1.68 5.08 -6.05
CA LEU A 39 -2.61 4.10 -6.60
C LEU A 39 -4.06 4.59 -6.45
N GLU A 40 -4.42 5.09 -5.26
CA GLU A 40 -5.72 5.69 -4.94
C GLU A 40 -6.05 6.87 -5.89
N ASP A 41 -5.07 7.74 -6.13
CA ASP A 41 -5.19 8.87 -7.07
C ASP A 41 -5.50 8.41 -8.50
N GLU A 42 -4.89 7.30 -8.93
CA GLU A 42 -5.07 6.79 -10.28
C GLU A 42 -6.41 6.06 -10.46
N VAL A 43 -6.84 5.29 -9.46
CA VAL A 43 -8.15 4.62 -9.51
C VAL A 43 -9.30 5.57 -9.18
N GLY A 44 -9.00 6.74 -8.63
CA GLY A 44 -9.96 7.79 -8.29
C GLY A 44 -10.82 7.49 -7.06
N VAL A 45 -10.42 6.51 -6.24
CA VAL A 45 -11.13 6.08 -5.03
C VAL A 45 -10.14 5.72 -3.92
N PRO A 46 -10.49 5.96 -2.64
CA PRO A 46 -9.72 5.42 -1.53
C PRO A 46 -9.79 3.90 -1.55
N LEU A 47 -8.66 3.25 -1.26
CA LEU A 47 -8.52 1.79 -1.22
C LEU A 47 -8.46 1.26 0.22
N PHE A 48 -8.10 2.12 1.18
CA PHE A 48 -8.03 1.77 2.60
C PHE A 48 -8.70 2.83 3.47
N ASP A 49 -9.38 2.37 4.52
CA ASP A 49 -9.89 3.23 5.58
C ASP A 49 -8.77 3.54 6.58
N ARG A 50 -8.36 4.81 6.66
CA ARG A 50 -7.37 5.29 7.63
C ARG A 50 -8.12 5.77 8.88
N GLN A 51 -8.47 4.84 9.76
CA GLN A 51 -8.97 5.15 11.12
C GLN A 51 -7.84 5.14 12.14
#